data_AF-A0A966NSC0-F1
#
_entry.id   AF-A0A966NSC0-F1
#
_cell.length_a   1.000
_cell.length_b   1.000
_cell.length_c   1.000
_cell.angle_alpha   90.00
_cell.angle_beta   90.00
_cell.angle_gamma   90.00
#
_symmetry.space_group_name_H-M   'P 1'
#
loop_
_entity.id
_entity.type
_entity.pdbx_description
1 polymer ?
#
loop_
_entity_poly.entity_id
_entity_poly.type
_entity_poly.pdbx_seq_one_letter_code
_entity_poly.pdbx_strand_id
1 'polypeptide(L)' 'MGKITRDSLLSLEAYHKARPDIRARAIAERKLRTVHLGDHLTLIFENEFLMRYQIQE' A
#
# COMPACT_ATOMS: atom_id res chain seq x y z
N MET A 1 -9.74 2.52 -11.27
CA MET A 1 -8.37 2.47 -10.71
C MET A 1 -7.41 2.95 -11.78
N GLY A 2 -6.49 3.87 -11.45
CA GLY A 2 -5.41 4.25 -12.37
C GLY A 2 -4.41 3.11 -12.54
N LYS A 3 -3.85 2.95 -13.74
CA LYS A 3 -2.83 1.94 -14.00
C LYS A 3 -1.49 2.41 -13.43
N ILE A 4 -0.84 1.57 -12.63
CA ILE A 4 0.52 1.84 -12.13
C ILE A 4 1.50 1.66 -13.29
N THR A 5 2.30 2.69 -13.54
CA THR A 5 3.38 2.68 -14.55
C THR A 5 4.72 2.88 -13.86
N ARG A 6 5.82 2.61 -14.57
CA ARG A 6 7.16 2.84 -14.03
C ARG A 6 7.36 4.30 -13.60
N ASP A 7 6.82 5.24 -14.37
CA ASP A 7 6.93 6.68 -14.10
C ASP A 7 6.14 7.13 -12.86
N SER A 8 5.21 6.32 -12.38
CA SER A 8 4.46 6.58 -11.15
C SER A 8 5.16 6.09 -9.87
N LEU A 9 6.31 5.41 -10.01
CA LEU A 9 7.10 4.88 -8.90
C LEU A 9 8.20 5.86 -8.50
N LEU A 10 8.52 5.88 -7.20
CA LEU A 10 9.66 6.61 -6.69
C LEU A 10 10.95 5.85 -7.05
N SER A 11 12.05 6.58 -7.20
CA SER A 11 13.37 5.95 -7.22
C SER A 11 13.65 5.29 -5.86
N LEU A 12 14.57 4.31 -5.83
CA LEU A 12 14.92 3.62 -4.58
C LEU A 12 15.37 4.58 -3.48
N GLU A 13 16.17 5.60 -3.83
CA GLU A 13 16.63 6.60 -2.87
C GLU A 13 15.49 7.49 -2.35
N ALA A 14 14.60 7.94 -3.24
CA ALA A 14 13.45 8.75 -2.86
C ALA A 14 12.47 7.95 -2.00
N TYR A 15 12.22 6.68 -2.35
CA TYR A 15 11.40 5.79 -1.54
C TYR A 15 12.02 5.57 -0.16
N HIS A 16 13.30 5.26 -0.08
CA HIS A 16 13.99 5.03 1.20
C HIS A 16 13.83 6.22 2.16
N LYS A 17 13.93 7.46 1.65
CA LYS A 17 13.71 8.68 2.43
C LYS A 17 12.26 8.84 2.91
N ALA A 18 11.28 8.53 2.05
CA ALA A 18 9.85 8.69 2.34
C ALA A 18 9.20 7.47 3.02
N ARG A 19 9.92 6.35 3.12
CA ARG A 19 9.41 5.04 3.56
C ARG A 19 8.68 5.08 4.90
N PRO A 20 9.18 5.75 5.96
CA PRO A 20 8.49 5.77 7.26
C PRO A 20 7.07 6.35 7.16
N ASP A 21 6.92 7.46 6.45
CA ASP A 21 5.64 8.16 6.30
C ASP A 21 4.67 7.39 5.40
N ILE A 22 5.19 6.85 4.28
CA ILE A 22 4.39 6.03 3.36
C ILE A 22 3.89 4.78 4.09
N ARG A 23 4.74 4.12 4.88
CA ARG A 23 4.37 2.94 5.67
C ARG A 23 3.30 3.27 6.72
N ALA A 24 3.45 4.37 7.44
CA ALA A 24 2.45 4.81 8.42
C ALA A 24 1.08 5.02 7.76
N ARG A 25 1.06 5.68 6.60
CA ARG A 25 -0.16 5.87 5.80
C ARG A 25 -0.73 4.56 5.27
N ALA A 26 0.11 3.64 4.78
CA ALA A 26 -0.32 2.33 4.30
C ALA A 26 -0.99 1.49 5.39
N ILE A 27 -0.46 1.52 6.63
CA ILE A 27 -1.09 0.84 7.77
C ILE A 27 -2.46 1.44 8.08
N ALA A 28 -2.58 2.77 8.09
CA ALA A 28 -3.84 3.46 8.33
C ALA A 28 -4.89 3.11 7.25
N GLU A 29 -4.52 3.15 5.98
CA GLU A 29 -5.39 2.76 4.85
C GLU A 29 -5.77 1.27 4.91
N ARG A 30 -4.82 0.37 5.20
CA ARG A 30 -5.11 -1.07 5.34
C ARG A 30 -6.12 -1.31 6.45
N LYS A 31 -6.01 -0.62 7.59
CA LYS A 31 -6.96 -0.78 8.70
C LYS A 31 -8.40 -0.48 8.28
N LEU A 32 -8.61 0.55 7.46
CA LEU A 32 -9.94 0.90 6.94
C LEU A 32 -10.47 -0.10 5.89
N ARG A 33 -9.58 -0.90 5.31
CA ARG A 33 -9.86 -1.81 4.19
C ARG A 33 -9.76 -3.28 4.58
N THR A 34 -9.56 -3.57 5.85
CA THR A 34 -9.46 -4.92 6.38
C THR A 34 -10.82 -5.39 6.85
N VAL A 35 -11.27 -6.53 6.35
CA VAL A 35 -12.51 -7.20 6.75
C VAL A 35 -12.15 -8.61 7.19
N HIS A 36 -12.50 -8.95 8.43
CA HIS A 36 -12.34 -10.31 8.94
C HIS A 36 -13.58 -11.15 8.61
N LEU A 37 -13.36 -12.36 8.10
CA LEU A 37 -14.40 -13.33 7.78
C LEU A 37 -14.21 -14.56 8.69
N GLY A 38 -14.86 -14.51 9.85
CA GLY A 38 -14.62 -15.48 10.92
C GLY A 38 -13.19 -15.42 11.44
N ASP A 39 -12.71 -16.53 11.98
CA ASP A 39 -11.44 -16.60 12.71
C ASP A 39 -10.22 -16.88 11.82
N HIS A 40 -10.44 -17.26 10.56
CA HIS A 40 -9.39 -17.82 9.70
C HIS A 40 -9.15 -17.05 8.41
N LEU A 41 -10.02 -16.11 8.05
CA LEU A 41 -9.92 -15.39 6.78
C LEU A 41 -9.95 -13.89 7.01
N THR A 42 -9.05 -13.18 6.34
CA THR A 42 -9.01 -11.72 6.33
C THR A 42 -8.92 -11.26 4.89
N LEU A 43 -9.86 -10.41 4.49
CA LEU A 43 -9.87 -9.75 3.21
C LEU A 43 -9.30 -8.34 3.38
N ILE A 44 -8.36 -7.97 2.51
CA ILE A 44 -7.86 -6.61 2.42
C ILE A 44 -8.26 -6.08 1.05
N PHE A 45 -9.13 -5.07 1.05
CA PHE A 45 -9.59 -4.45 -0.18
C PHE A 45 -8.52 -3.50 -0.71
N GLU A 46 -7.84 -3.92 -1.77
CA GLU A 46 -6.75 -3.14 -2.36
C GLU A 46 -7.26 -1.87 -3.06
N ASN A 47 -6.40 -0.85 -3.08
CA ASN A 47 -6.58 0.34 -3.88
C ASN A 47 -5.27 0.68 -4.59
N GLU A 48 -5.29 1.69 -5.43
CA GLU A 48 -4.11 2.08 -6.21
C GLU A 48 -2.90 2.41 -5.30
N PHE A 49 -3.12 3.13 -4.20
CA PHE A 49 -2.06 3.49 -3.25
C PHE A 49 -1.44 2.26 -2.56
N LEU A 50 -2.25 1.33 -2.06
CA LEU A 50 -1.79 0.13 -1.37
C LEU A 50 -1.05 -0.82 -2.32
N MET A 51 -1.51 -0.94 -3.56
CA MET A 51 -0.79 -1.70 -4.59
C MET A 51 0.53 -1.02 -4.97
N ARG A 52 0.56 0.32 -5.11
CA ARG A 52 1.79 1.05 -5.39
C ARG A 52 2.81 0.90 -4.26
N TYR A 53 2.34 0.96 -3.02
CA TYR A 53 3.16 0.71 -1.84
C TYR A 53 3.75 -0.71 -1.86
N GLN A 54 2.96 -1.74 -2.18
CA GLN A 54 3.46 -3.12 -2.29
C GLN A 54 4.53 -3.31 -3.36
N ILE A 55 4.52 -2.52 -4.43
CA ILE A 55 5.56 -2.58 -5.48
C ILE A 55 6.87 -1.94 -5.01
N GLN A 56 6.82 -0.99 -4.07
CA GLN A 56 8.00 -0.26 -3.60
C GLN A 56 8.65 -0.87 -2.35
N GLU A 57 7.93 -1.68 -1.56
CA GLU A 57 8.53 -2.57 -0.55
C GLU A 57 9.17 -3.81 -1.16
#